data_AF-A0A817I6A5-F1
#
_entry.id   AF-A0A817I6A5-F1
#
_cell.length_a   1.000
_cell.length_b   1.000
_cell.length_c   1.000
_cell.angle_alpha   90.00
_cell.angle_beta   90.00
_cell.angle_gamma   90.00
#
_symmetry.space_group_name_H-M   'P 1'
#
loop_
_entity.id
_entity.type
_entity.pdbx_description
1 polymer ?
#
loop_
_entity_poly.entity_id
_entity_poly.type
_entity_poly.pdbx_seq_one_letter_code
_entity_poly.pdbx_strand_id
1 'polypeptide(L)'
;MKILFISLLLYLFEYNYVQCQTCSKTQQCTNKACCSKYGNCGYGPDFCGQGCLSNCNAKAECGQYGVQKLCPLNVCCSQYGFCGTTSDFCDISKKCQNNCGDKQLPKCSNNQNNLIQVGYYASWAAYRSCQSYKSINIDPRDYTHLNYAFGNISNGIMVNPNTKEEEDNMQQFVALKQINSNLKVLISVGGWAFNDPGPTRTEFHNIISTDGM
;
A
#
# COMPACT_ATOMS: atom_id res chain seq x y z
N MET A 1 64.13 -0.91 -20.77
CA MET A 1 63.50 0.42 -20.92
C MET A 1 62.00 0.25 -20.72
N LYS A 2 61.48 0.72 -19.57
CA LYS A 2 60.09 0.51 -19.12
C LYS A 2 59.17 1.45 -19.88
N ILE A 3 58.13 0.91 -20.52
CA ILE A 3 57.01 1.70 -21.05
C ILE A 3 55.86 1.56 -20.05
N LEU A 4 55.62 2.62 -19.30
CA LEU A 4 54.42 2.84 -18.49
C LEU A 4 53.63 3.93 -19.20
N PHE A 5 52.46 3.61 -19.74
CA PHE A 5 51.46 4.63 -20.06
C PHE A 5 50.12 4.21 -19.46
N ILE A 6 49.61 5.15 -18.66
CA ILE A 6 48.54 5.05 -17.68
C ILE A 6 47.19 4.93 -18.40
N SER A 7 46.41 3.92 -18.02
CA SER A 7 45.01 3.78 -18.39
C SER A 7 44.19 4.86 -17.67
N LEU A 8 43.63 5.79 -18.44
CA LEU A 8 42.72 6.81 -17.94
C LEU A 8 41.31 6.20 -17.85
N LEU A 9 40.94 5.72 -16.66
CA LEU A 9 39.58 5.27 -16.34
C LEU A 9 38.65 6.51 -16.26
N LEU A 10 37.85 6.72 -17.30
CA LEU A 10 36.71 7.64 -17.28
C LEU A 10 35.63 7.06 -16.36
N TYR A 11 35.56 7.55 -15.13
CA TYR A 11 34.44 7.33 -14.22
C TYR A 11 33.20 8.04 -14.79
N LEU A 12 32.26 7.27 -15.34
CA LEU A 12 30.90 7.73 -15.61
C LEU A 12 30.18 7.86 -14.26
N PHE A 13 30.05 9.09 -13.76
CA PHE A 13 29.10 9.38 -12.69
C PHE A 13 27.69 9.25 -13.28
N GLU A 14 26.95 8.22 -12.90
CA GLU A 14 25.51 8.14 -13.13
C GLU A 14 24.83 9.23 -12.27
N TYR A 15 24.60 10.40 -12.87
CA TYR A 15 23.73 11.41 -12.31
C TYR A 15 22.28 10.92 -12.38
N ASN A 16 21.72 10.54 -11.23
CA ASN A 16 20.28 10.36 -11.09
C ASN A 16 19.62 11.74 -11.25
N TYR A 17 19.06 12.02 -12.43
CA TYR A 17 18.20 13.18 -12.65
C TYR A 17 16.92 12.98 -11.85
N VAL A 18 16.83 13.63 -10.69
CA VAL A 18 15.55 13.80 -9.98
C VAL A 18 14.69 14.71 -10.86
N GLN A 19 13.68 14.14 -11.50
CA GLN A 19 12.66 14.89 -12.23
C GLN A 19 11.92 15.80 -11.23
N CYS A 20 12.28 17.09 -11.19
CA CYS A 20 11.51 18.08 -10.44
C CYS A 20 10.13 18.22 -11.10
N GLN A 21 9.06 18.11 -10.33
CA GLN A 21 7.72 18.39 -10.85
C GLN A 21 7.64 19.88 -11.20
N THR A 22 7.51 20.19 -12.49
CA THR A 22 7.33 21.56 -12.98
C THR A 22 5.86 21.98 -12.87
N CYS A 23 5.62 23.16 -12.31
CA CYS A 23 4.28 23.73 -12.14
C CYS A 23 4.22 25.20 -12.59
N SER A 24 3.00 25.73 -12.72
CA SER A 24 2.75 27.12 -13.11
C SER A 24 1.46 27.66 -12.49
N LYS A 25 1.00 28.84 -12.93
CA LYS A 25 -0.31 29.39 -12.56
C LYS A 25 -1.48 28.54 -13.05
N THR A 26 -1.31 27.87 -14.19
CA THR A 26 -2.37 27.07 -14.85
C THR A 26 -2.16 25.57 -14.70
N GLN A 27 -0.92 25.13 -14.42
CA GLN A 27 -0.59 23.73 -14.17
C GLN A 27 -0.25 23.53 -12.69
N GLN A 28 -1.13 22.84 -11.97
CA GLN A 28 -0.95 22.54 -10.57
C GLN A 28 0.05 21.39 -10.36
N CYS A 29 0.68 21.36 -9.18
CA CYS A 29 1.45 20.22 -8.73
C CYS A 29 0.58 18.97 -8.60
N THR A 30 1.07 17.81 -9.05
CA THR A 30 0.32 16.55 -9.01
C THR A 30 -0.08 16.15 -7.59
N ASN A 31 0.81 16.39 -6.62
CA ASN A 31 0.56 16.14 -5.20
C ASN A 31 -0.23 17.26 -4.50
N LYS A 32 -0.75 18.24 -5.24
CA LYS A 32 -1.43 19.41 -4.71
C LYS A 32 -0.58 20.15 -3.66
N ALA A 33 0.73 20.26 -3.89
CA ALA A 33 1.60 21.15 -3.14
C ALA A 33 1.50 22.60 -3.66
N CYS A 34 2.20 23.53 -3.00
CA CYS A 34 2.34 24.90 -3.48
C CYS A 34 3.26 24.92 -4.70
N CYS A 35 2.92 25.76 -5.68
CA CYS A 35 3.81 26.05 -6.79
C CYS A 35 4.64 27.31 -6.49
N SER A 36 5.94 27.15 -6.30
CA SER A 36 6.86 28.28 -6.07
C SER A 36 6.92 29.23 -7.27
N LYS A 37 7.46 30.44 -7.05
CA LYS A 37 7.72 31.41 -8.13
C LYS A 37 8.65 30.90 -9.24
N TYR A 38 9.42 29.83 -8.96
CA TYR A 38 10.35 29.19 -9.91
C TYR A 38 9.74 27.98 -10.61
N GLY A 39 8.46 27.68 -10.39
CA GLY A 39 7.79 26.54 -11.00
C GLY A 39 8.15 25.19 -10.38
N ASN A 40 8.64 25.17 -9.14
CA ASN A 40 8.88 23.94 -8.38
C ASN A 40 7.77 23.70 -7.35
N CYS A 41 7.42 22.42 -7.15
CA CYS A 41 6.41 21.97 -6.21
C CYS A 41 6.98 21.67 -4.81
N GLY A 42 6.32 22.14 -3.76
CA GLY A 42 6.71 21.84 -2.38
C GLY A 42 5.85 22.53 -1.32
N TYR A 43 6.29 22.42 -0.08
CA TYR A 43 5.62 23.01 1.09
C TYR A 43 6.56 23.93 1.87
N GLY A 44 5.98 24.81 2.67
CA GLY A 44 6.73 25.77 3.47
C GLY A 44 7.01 27.08 2.74
N PRO A 45 7.72 28.02 3.39
CA PRO A 45 7.85 29.41 2.92
C PRO A 45 8.46 29.54 1.53
N ASP A 46 9.41 28.68 1.16
CA ASP A 46 10.10 28.76 -0.14
C ASP A 46 9.16 28.43 -1.33
N PHE A 47 8.08 27.68 -1.06
CA PHE A 47 7.13 27.25 -2.08
C PHE A 47 5.79 27.97 -1.97
N CYS A 48 5.30 28.15 -0.75
CA CYS A 48 3.99 28.73 -0.44
C CYS A 48 4.05 30.23 -0.13
N GLY A 49 5.24 30.80 0.00
CA GLY A 49 5.44 32.19 0.36
C GLY A 49 5.24 33.17 -0.79
N GLN A 50 5.93 34.31 -0.70
CA GLN A 50 5.77 35.41 -1.64
C GLN A 50 6.11 34.98 -3.09
N GLY A 51 5.19 35.27 -4.00
CA GLY A 51 5.33 34.93 -5.42
C GLY A 51 4.91 33.50 -5.77
N CYS A 52 4.34 32.74 -4.83
CA CYS A 52 3.70 31.47 -5.14
C CYS A 52 2.67 31.64 -6.28
N LEU A 53 2.71 30.71 -7.24
CA LEU A 53 1.96 30.78 -8.49
C LEU A 53 0.59 30.11 -8.41
N SER A 54 0.47 29.02 -7.64
CA SER A 54 -0.78 28.30 -7.45
C SER A 54 -0.77 27.50 -6.15
N ASN A 55 -1.95 27.31 -5.56
CA ASN A 55 -2.18 26.50 -4.36
C ASN A 55 -1.35 26.91 -3.12
N CYS A 56 -1.22 28.22 -2.90
CA CYS A 56 -0.27 28.82 -1.94
C CYS A 56 -0.60 28.60 -0.46
N ASN A 57 -1.77 28.08 -0.15
CA ASN A 57 -2.17 27.75 1.21
C ASN A 57 -2.00 26.25 1.52
N ALA A 58 -1.45 25.47 0.59
CA ALA A 58 -1.26 24.04 0.80
C ALA A 58 -0.37 23.77 2.01
N LYS A 59 -0.75 22.76 2.77
CA LYS A 59 -0.02 22.27 3.94
C LYS A 59 0.49 20.87 3.65
N ALA A 60 1.64 20.54 4.21
CA ALA A 60 2.18 19.19 4.13
C ALA A 60 1.32 18.23 4.97
N GLU A 61 1.56 16.94 4.86
CA GLU A 61 0.88 15.93 5.69
C GLU A 61 1.32 16.02 7.15
N CYS A 62 2.62 16.23 7.39
CA CYS A 62 3.21 16.27 8.72
C CYS A 62 4.30 17.35 8.86
N GLY A 63 4.79 17.54 10.09
CA GLY A 63 5.96 18.37 10.38
C GLY A 63 5.63 19.86 10.56
N GLN A 64 6.66 20.71 10.49
CA GLN A 64 6.55 22.14 10.81
C GLN A 64 5.59 22.92 9.89
N TYR A 65 5.39 22.45 8.66
CA TYR A 65 4.46 23.03 7.67
C TYR A 65 3.28 22.11 7.38
N GLY A 66 3.10 21.07 8.18
CA GLY A 66 2.03 20.10 8.03
C GLY A 66 0.71 20.59 8.60
N VAL A 67 -0.38 19.94 8.21
CA VAL A 67 -1.68 20.06 8.90
C VAL A 67 -1.60 19.60 10.35
N GLN A 68 -0.66 18.70 10.63
CA GLN A 68 -0.34 18.21 11.97
C GLN A 68 1.17 17.99 12.11
N LYS A 69 1.67 17.92 13.34
CA LYS A 69 3.10 17.71 13.59
C LYS A 69 3.52 16.25 13.40
N LEU A 70 2.68 15.31 13.84
CA LEU A 70 2.94 13.87 13.82
C LEU A 70 2.17 13.17 12.71
N CYS A 71 2.64 12.01 12.26
CA CYS A 71 1.94 11.19 11.27
C CYS A 71 0.81 10.35 11.90
N PRO A 72 -0.33 10.10 11.21
CA PRO A 72 -1.48 9.41 11.80
C PRO A 72 -1.18 8.01 12.33
N LEU A 73 -0.26 7.28 11.69
CA LEU A 73 0.15 5.93 12.08
C LEU A 73 1.38 5.89 12.99
N ASN A 74 1.77 7.02 13.59
CA ASN A 74 3.02 7.14 14.36
C ASN A 74 4.24 6.60 13.58
N VAL A 75 4.30 6.92 12.29
CA VAL A 75 5.44 6.72 11.38
C VAL A 75 6.29 7.99 11.30
N CYS A 76 7.42 7.96 10.60
CA CYS A 76 8.35 9.08 10.56
C CYS A 76 7.82 10.20 9.66
N CYS A 77 8.11 11.45 10.03
CA CYS A 77 7.84 12.61 9.20
C CYS A 77 9.12 13.04 8.48
N SER A 78 9.13 12.95 7.15
CA SER A 78 10.30 13.31 6.33
C SER A 78 10.60 14.81 6.37
N GLN A 79 11.78 15.21 5.88
CA GLN A 79 12.14 16.62 5.73
C GLN A 79 11.18 17.44 4.85
N TYR A 80 10.46 16.76 3.95
CA TYR A 80 9.51 17.38 3.02
C TYR A 80 8.06 17.37 3.54
N GLY A 81 7.83 16.85 4.74
CA GLY A 81 6.51 16.85 5.40
C GLY A 81 5.57 15.74 4.93
N PHE A 82 6.13 14.58 4.57
CA PHE A 82 5.39 13.37 4.22
C PHE A 82 5.60 12.27 5.26
N CYS A 83 4.62 11.40 5.43
CA CYS A 83 4.68 10.28 6.36
C CYS A 83 5.18 9.00 5.71
N GLY A 84 6.09 8.28 6.39
CA GLY A 84 6.60 7.01 5.89
C GLY A 84 7.50 6.27 6.88
N THR A 85 7.91 5.06 6.52
CA THR A 85 8.68 4.14 7.38
C THR A 85 10.06 3.77 6.82
N THR A 86 10.39 4.21 5.61
CA THR A 86 11.69 3.93 4.99
C THR A 86 12.75 4.93 5.44
N SER A 87 14.02 4.66 5.12
CA SER A 87 15.13 5.54 5.48
C SER A 87 14.97 6.96 4.92
N ASP A 88 14.32 7.16 3.77
CA ASP A 88 14.05 8.50 3.22
C ASP A 88 13.16 9.38 4.11
N PHE A 89 12.38 8.74 4.99
CA PHE A 89 11.48 9.41 5.92
C PHE A 89 12.04 9.43 7.34
N CYS A 90 12.70 8.34 7.74
CA CYS A 90 13.11 8.10 9.12
C CYS A 90 14.55 8.51 9.42
N ASP A 91 15.45 8.55 8.43
CA ASP A 91 16.85 8.83 8.68
C ASP A 91 17.04 10.27 9.18
N ILE A 92 17.68 10.39 10.34
CA ILE A 92 17.99 11.67 10.98
C ILE A 92 18.95 12.48 10.08
N SER A 93 19.86 11.81 9.37
CA SER A 93 20.79 12.46 8.44
C SER A 93 20.06 13.09 7.24
N LYS A 94 18.89 12.57 6.87
CA LYS A 94 17.99 13.10 5.83
C LYS A 94 16.97 14.09 6.38
N LYS A 95 17.25 14.70 7.53
CA LYS A 95 16.46 15.77 8.17
C LYS A 95 15.02 15.37 8.47
N CYS A 96 14.80 14.12 8.86
CA CYS A 96 13.52 13.72 9.44
C CYS A 96 13.10 14.70 10.55
N GLN A 97 11.82 15.08 10.57
CA GLN A 97 11.28 16.13 11.44
C GLN A 97 10.73 15.58 12.76
N ASN A 98 10.05 14.43 12.73
CA ASN A 98 9.47 13.82 13.93
C ASN A 98 9.51 12.30 13.82
N ASN A 99 9.63 11.65 14.97
CA ASN A 99 9.49 10.20 15.11
C ASN A 99 10.54 9.42 14.30
N CYS A 100 11.74 10.00 14.23
CA CYS A 100 12.88 9.60 13.41
C CYS A 100 13.71 8.47 14.02
N GLY A 101 14.66 7.98 13.24
CA GLY A 101 15.54 6.87 13.58
C GLY A 101 14.93 5.51 13.22
N ASP A 102 15.68 4.47 13.51
CA ASP A 102 15.21 3.10 13.31
C ASP A 102 14.07 2.82 14.27
N LYS A 103 12.86 2.82 13.72
CA LYS A 103 11.73 2.18 14.36
C LYS A 103 12.07 0.70 14.49
N GLN A 104 12.36 0.25 15.72
CA GLN A 104 12.32 -1.18 16.00
C GLN A 104 10.90 -1.64 15.74
N LEU A 105 10.67 -2.17 14.54
CA LEU A 105 9.47 -2.94 14.27
C LEU A 105 9.42 -4.03 15.34
N PRO A 106 8.27 -4.23 16.00
CA PRO A 106 8.12 -5.33 16.93
C PRO A 106 8.55 -6.62 16.22
N LYS A 107 9.70 -7.16 16.63
CA LYS A 107 10.12 -8.48 16.17
C LYS A 107 9.25 -9.47 16.92
N CYS A 108 8.60 -10.38 16.21
CA CYS A 108 7.92 -11.49 16.85
C CYS A 108 8.94 -12.23 17.73
N SER A 109 8.65 -12.35 19.03
CA SER A 109 9.48 -13.15 19.94
C SER A 109 9.55 -14.58 19.40
N ASN A 110 10.74 -15.20 19.39
CA ASN A 110 10.94 -16.60 18.95
C ASN A 110 10.22 -17.65 19.83
N ASN A 111 9.28 -17.24 20.69
CA ASN A 111 8.33 -18.15 21.32
C ASN A 111 7.32 -18.58 20.27
N GLN A 112 7.71 -19.56 19.45
CA GLN A 112 6.95 -20.13 18.33
C GLN A 112 5.64 -20.83 18.72
N ASN A 113 5.12 -20.61 19.92
CA ASN A 113 4.01 -21.40 20.44
C ASN A 113 2.64 -21.04 19.84
N ASN A 114 2.53 -20.06 18.95
CA ASN A 114 1.27 -19.68 18.28
C ASN A 114 1.51 -18.90 16.96
N LEU A 115 2.34 -19.42 16.04
CA LEU A 115 2.48 -18.79 14.73
C LEU A 115 1.15 -18.85 13.97
N ILE A 116 0.62 -17.68 13.59
CA ILE A 116 -0.57 -17.58 12.74
C ILE A 116 -0.13 -17.72 11.29
N GLN A 117 -0.34 -18.90 10.71
CA GLN A 117 -0.16 -19.14 9.28
C GLN A 117 -1.48 -18.94 8.54
N VAL A 118 -1.57 -17.88 7.73
CA VAL A 118 -2.75 -17.49 6.95
C VAL A 118 -2.52 -17.80 5.48
N GLY A 119 -3.40 -18.60 4.87
CA GLY A 119 -3.41 -18.84 3.43
C GLY A 119 -4.59 -18.11 2.77
N TYR A 120 -4.35 -17.50 1.61
CA TYR A 120 -5.42 -16.99 0.73
C TYR A 120 -5.64 -17.97 -0.41
N TYR A 121 -6.85 -18.48 -0.55
CA TYR A 121 -7.25 -19.33 -1.66
C TYR A 121 -8.02 -18.50 -2.69
N ALA A 122 -7.34 -18.18 -3.80
CA ALA A 122 -7.95 -17.56 -4.97
C ALA A 122 -8.96 -18.53 -5.61
N SER A 123 -10.24 -18.39 -5.29
CA SER A 123 -11.31 -19.33 -5.64
C SER A 123 -11.44 -19.59 -7.14
N TRP A 124 -11.14 -18.59 -7.97
CA TRP A 124 -11.12 -18.72 -9.43
C TRP A 124 -10.05 -19.69 -9.95
N ALA A 125 -9.09 -20.12 -9.10
CA ALA A 125 -8.16 -21.18 -9.44
C ALA A 125 -8.84 -22.53 -9.69
N ALA A 126 -10.02 -22.78 -9.09
CA ALA A 126 -10.81 -23.98 -9.34
C ALA A 126 -11.26 -24.10 -10.80
N TYR A 127 -11.47 -22.96 -11.47
CA TYR A 127 -12.12 -22.90 -12.80
C TYR A 127 -11.13 -22.61 -13.94
N ARG A 128 -9.83 -22.63 -13.67
CA ARG A 128 -8.81 -22.44 -14.72
C ARG A 128 -8.85 -23.62 -15.70
N SER A 129 -8.64 -23.33 -16.98
CA SER A 129 -8.57 -24.36 -18.02
C SER A 129 -7.34 -25.26 -17.90
N CYS A 130 -6.26 -24.77 -17.29
CA CYS A 130 -5.04 -25.53 -17.01
C CYS A 130 -4.56 -25.27 -15.58
N GLN A 131 -3.87 -26.26 -15.00
CA GLN A 131 -3.39 -26.20 -13.61
C GLN A 131 -4.48 -25.72 -12.64
N SER A 132 -5.71 -26.21 -12.83
CA SER A 132 -6.81 -25.92 -11.92
C SER A 132 -6.47 -26.43 -10.54
N TYR A 133 -6.82 -25.64 -9.53
CA TYR A 133 -6.52 -25.94 -8.15
C TYR A 133 -7.79 -25.78 -7.34
N LYS A 134 -8.44 -26.92 -7.05
CA LYS A 134 -9.69 -26.97 -6.28
C LYS A 134 -9.39 -26.85 -4.79
N SER A 135 -10.38 -26.38 -4.02
CA SER A 135 -10.24 -26.19 -2.57
C SER A 135 -9.85 -27.49 -1.84
N ILE A 136 -10.34 -28.64 -2.32
CA ILE A 136 -10.02 -29.96 -1.77
C ILE A 136 -8.54 -30.36 -1.91
N ASN A 137 -7.78 -29.71 -2.79
CA ASN A 137 -6.35 -29.98 -2.98
C ASN A 137 -5.47 -29.28 -1.93
N ILE A 138 -6.04 -28.38 -1.13
CA ILE A 138 -5.32 -27.69 -0.04
C ILE A 138 -5.07 -28.69 1.09
N ASP A 139 -3.83 -28.79 1.56
CA ASP A 139 -3.55 -29.43 2.85
C ASP A 139 -3.80 -28.42 3.97
N PRO A 140 -4.86 -28.56 4.77
CA PRO A 140 -5.19 -27.56 5.78
C PRO A 140 -4.34 -27.69 7.05
N ARG A 141 -3.49 -28.72 7.17
CA ARG A 141 -2.60 -28.91 8.33
C ARG A 141 -1.46 -27.89 8.37
N ASP A 142 -1.12 -27.32 7.22
CA ASP A 142 -0.12 -26.26 7.10
C ASP A 142 -0.67 -24.89 7.52
N TYR A 143 -1.96 -24.76 7.85
CA TYR A 143 -2.57 -23.45 8.07
C TYR A 143 -3.31 -23.37 9.41
N THR A 144 -3.27 -22.18 9.99
CA THR A 144 -4.14 -21.81 11.13
C THR A 144 -5.39 -21.09 10.66
N HIS A 145 -5.29 -20.32 9.57
CA HIS A 145 -6.38 -19.58 8.97
C HIS A 145 -6.32 -19.76 7.45
N LEU A 146 -7.48 -19.99 6.84
CA LEU A 146 -7.64 -20.02 5.40
C LEU A 146 -8.74 -19.04 4.98
N ASN A 147 -8.39 -18.15 4.07
CA ASN A 147 -9.25 -17.10 3.55
C ASN A 147 -9.71 -17.47 2.14
N TYR A 148 -11.00 -17.73 1.97
CA TYR A 148 -11.62 -17.90 0.65
C TYR A 148 -11.66 -16.52 -0.04
N ALA A 149 -10.97 -16.40 -1.17
CA ALA A 149 -10.78 -15.14 -1.87
C ALA A 149 -11.34 -15.24 -3.30
N PHE A 150 -12.37 -14.51 -3.70
CA PHE A 150 -13.08 -13.46 -2.95
C PHE A 150 -14.59 -13.70 -2.95
N GLY A 151 -15.23 -13.25 -1.87
CA GLY A 151 -16.66 -12.95 -1.87
C GLY A 151 -16.91 -11.54 -2.38
N ASN A 152 -18.09 -11.31 -2.94
CA ASN A 152 -18.54 -9.99 -3.35
C ASN A 152 -19.57 -9.44 -2.36
N ILE A 153 -19.69 -8.12 -2.32
CA ILE A 153 -20.69 -7.41 -1.54
C ILE A 153 -21.46 -6.46 -2.46
N SER A 154 -22.75 -6.28 -2.23
CA SER A 154 -23.57 -5.29 -2.90
C SER A 154 -24.60 -4.73 -1.92
N ASN A 155 -24.71 -3.41 -1.84
CA ASN A 155 -25.56 -2.66 -0.92
C ASN A 155 -25.41 -3.13 0.53
N GLY A 156 -24.16 -3.42 0.95
CA GLY A 156 -23.84 -3.90 2.30
C GLY A 156 -24.17 -5.37 2.56
N ILE A 157 -24.64 -6.10 1.55
CA ILE A 157 -25.07 -7.51 1.66
C ILE A 157 -24.10 -8.40 0.88
N MET A 158 -23.69 -9.52 1.48
CA MET A 158 -22.87 -10.51 0.81
C MET A 158 -23.61 -11.12 -0.38
N VAL A 159 -22.96 -11.13 -1.53
CA VAL A 159 -23.47 -11.77 -2.74
C VAL A 159 -23.20 -13.27 -2.64
N ASN A 160 -24.25 -14.07 -2.79
CA ASN A 160 -24.16 -15.52 -2.80
C ASN A 160 -23.43 -16.03 -4.06
N PRO A 161 -22.85 -17.25 -4.02
CA PRO A 161 -22.39 -17.94 -5.21
C PRO A 161 -23.48 -17.95 -6.30
N ASN A 162 -23.10 -17.65 -7.54
CA ASN A 162 -24.05 -17.56 -8.65
C ASN A 162 -24.23 -18.90 -9.38
N THR A 163 -23.35 -19.87 -9.10
CA THR A 163 -23.36 -21.20 -9.72
C THR A 163 -23.25 -22.31 -8.68
N LYS A 164 -23.75 -23.50 -9.03
CA LYS A 164 -23.61 -24.70 -8.19
C LYS A 164 -22.14 -25.07 -7.97
N GLU A 165 -21.30 -24.88 -8.98
CA GLU A 165 -19.87 -25.16 -8.90
C GLU A 165 -19.17 -24.26 -7.87
N GLU A 166 -19.52 -22.98 -7.82
CA GLU A 166 -19.00 -22.05 -6.80
C GLU A 166 -19.50 -22.38 -5.40
N GLU A 167 -20.77 -22.74 -5.27
CA GLU A 167 -21.32 -23.20 -4.00
C GLU A 167 -20.57 -24.44 -3.51
N ASP A 168 -20.37 -25.44 -4.37
CA ASP A 168 -19.68 -26.68 -4.04
C ASP A 168 -18.21 -26.44 -3.68
N ASN A 169 -17.49 -25.59 -4.44
CA ASN A 169 -16.11 -25.24 -4.13
C ASN A 169 -15.98 -24.53 -2.77
N MET A 170 -16.95 -23.68 -2.42
CA MET A 170 -17.01 -23.01 -1.12
C MET A 170 -17.35 -23.98 0.02
N GLN A 171 -18.30 -24.89 -0.18
CA GLN A 171 -18.62 -25.96 0.79
C GLN A 171 -17.42 -26.88 1.04
N GLN A 172 -16.72 -27.29 -0.01
CA GLN A 172 -15.48 -28.08 0.09
C GLN A 172 -14.37 -27.33 0.84
N PHE A 173 -14.25 -26.01 0.64
CA PHE A 173 -13.30 -25.20 1.38
C PHE A 173 -13.60 -25.15 2.88
N VAL A 174 -14.88 -25.01 3.25
CA VAL A 174 -15.30 -25.09 4.66
C VAL A 174 -15.08 -26.48 5.24
N ALA A 175 -15.27 -27.54 4.44
CA ALA A 175 -15.05 -28.92 4.85
C ALA A 175 -13.59 -29.24 5.20
N LEU A 176 -12.61 -28.42 4.81
CA LEU A 176 -11.22 -28.56 5.25
C LEU A 176 -11.05 -28.58 6.77
N LYS A 177 -12.01 -28.01 7.51
CA LYS A 177 -12.06 -28.09 8.99
C LYS A 177 -12.24 -29.51 9.52
N GLN A 178 -12.70 -30.44 8.69
CA GLN A 178 -12.78 -31.87 9.04
C GLN A 178 -11.39 -32.52 9.13
N ILE A 179 -10.40 -32.00 8.38
CA ILE A 179 -9.01 -32.48 8.41
C ILE A 179 -8.22 -31.74 9.50
N ASN A 180 -8.43 -30.43 9.65
CA ASN A 180 -7.84 -29.62 10.71
C ASN A 180 -8.95 -28.90 11.49
N SER A 181 -9.35 -29.46 12.64
CA SER A 181 -10.44 -28.92 13.47
C SER A 181 -10.11 -27.56 14.11
N ASN A 182 -8.83 -27.20 14.22
CA ASN A 182 -8.38 -25.90 14.72
C ASN A 182 -8.33 -24.82 13.63
N LEU A 183 -8.52 -25.20 12.36
CA LEU A 183 -8.49 -24.27 11.23
C LEU A 183 -9.61 -23.24 11.36
N LYS A 184 -9.27 -21.96 11.23
CA LYS A 184 -10.26 -20.90 11.01
C LYS A 184 -10.45 -20.68 9.51
N VAL A 185 -11.69 -20.77 9.06
CA VAL A 185 -12.07 -20.50 7.68
C VAL A 185 -12.77 -19.16 7.64
N LEU A 186 -12.29 -18.25 6.80
CA LEU A 186 -12.83 -16.91 6.61
C LEU A 186 -13.12 -16.67 5.13
N ILE A 187 -13.95 -15.67 4.84
CA ILE A 187 -14.15 -15.13 3.50
C ILE A 187 -13.51 -13.75 3.41
N SER A 188 -12.73 -13.52 2.36
CA SER A 188 -12.19 -12.20 2.03
C SER A 188 -13.12 -11.54 1.02
N VAL A 189 -13.63 -10.35 1.36
CA VAL A 189 -14.59 -9.61 0.53
C VAL A 189 -13.86 -8.57 -0.32
N GLY A 190 -14.14 -8.53 -1.62
CA GLY A 190 -13.57 -7.56 -2.55
C GLY A 190 -12.40 -8.10 -3.37
N GLY A 191 -11.18 -7.64 -3.07
CA GLY A 191 -9.98 -7.92 -3.87
C GLY A 191 -9.67 -6.81 -4.89
N TRP A 192 -8.53 -6.92 -5.58
CA TRP A 192 -8.03 -5.86 -6.47
C TRP A 192 -9.06 -5.48 -7.55
N ALA A 193 -9.54 -6.46 -8.33
CA ALA A 193 -10.49 -6.24 -9.42
C ALA A 193 -11.83 -5.63 -8.95
N PHE A 194 -12.23 -5.88 -7.70
CA PHE A 194 -13.46 -5.30 -7.14
C PHE A 194 -13.31 -3.80 -6.84
N ASN A 195 -12.10 -3.36 -6.47
CA ASN A 195 -11.81 -1.98 -6.08
C ASN A 195 -11.31 -1.11 -7.25
N ASP A 196 -10.88 -1.73 -8.34
CA ASP A 196 -10.39 -1.05 -9.54
C ASP A 196 -11.51 -0.33 -10.32
N PRO A 197 -11.17 0.57 -11.26
CA PRO A 197 -12.15 1.21 -12.14
C PRO A 197 -13.09 0.19 -12.79
N GLY A 198 -14.37 0.29 -12.43
CA GLY A 198 -15.38 -0.68 -12.80
C GLY A 198 -16.68 -0.46 -12.01
N PRO A 199 -17.68 -1.33 -12.19
CA PRO A 199 -19.00 -1.17 -11.60
C PRO A 199 -19.00 -1.22 -10.06
N THR A 200 -18.05 -1.93 -9.45
CA THR A 200 -17.98 -2.14 -8.00
C THR A 200 -17.05 -1.15 -7.29
N ARG A 201 -16.37 -0.25 -8.02
CA ARG A 201 -15.36 0.67 -7.48
C ARG A 201 -15.85 1.48 -6.28
N THR A 202 -17.09 1.97 -6.35
CA THR A 202 -17.68 2.84 -5.32
C THR A 202 -18.41 2.07 -4.23
N GLU A 203 -18.46 0.73 -4.32
CA GLU A 203 -19.31 -0.07 -3.45
C GLU A 203 -18.94 0.11 -1.96
N PHE A 204 -17.66 -0.05 -1.63
CA PHE A 204 -17.20 0.16 -0.25
C PHE A 204 -17.36 1.60 0.23
N HIS A 205 -17.28 2.59 -0.67
CA HIS A 205 -17.53 3.99 -0.32
C HIS A 205 -19.00 4.24 0.00
N ASN A 206 -19.90 3.68 -0.80
CA ASN A 206 -21.33 3.86 -0.66
C ASN A 206 -21.85 3.22 0.64
N ILE A 207 -21.40 2.00 0.97
CA ILE A 207 -21.90 1.29 2.16
C ILE A 207 -21.42 1.88 3.49
N ILE A 208 -20.34 2.67 3.49
CA ILE A 208 -19.84 3.37 4.69
C ILE A 208 -20.24 4.85 4.72
N SER A 209 -20.88 5.36 3.66
CA SER A 209 -21.32 6.74 3.58
C SER A 209 -22.50 6.99 4.52
N THR A 210 -22.47 8.12 5.22
CA THR A 210 -23.58 8.58 6.07
C THR A 210 -24.74 9.19 5.27
N ASP A 211 -24.54 9.44 3.97
CA ASP A 211 -25.51 10.15 3.12
C ASP A 211 -26.58 9.22 2.52
N GLY A 212 -26.57 7.93 2.90
CA GLY A 212 -27.44 6.87 2.37
C GLY A 212 -28.42 6.24 3.38
N MET A 213 -28.65 6.88 4.54
CA MET A 213 -29.73 6.53 5.48
C MET A 213 -30.79 7.62 5.55
#